data_AF-A0A0S7EUQ1-F1
#
_entry.id   AF-A0A0S7EUQ1-F1
#
_cell.length_a   1.000
_cell.length_b   1.000
_cell.length_c   1.000
_cell.angle_alpha   90.00
_cell.angle_beta   90.00
_cell.angle_gamma   90.00
#
_symmetry.space_group_name_H-M   'P 1'
#
loop_
_entity.id
_entity.type
_entity.pdbx_description
1 polymer ?
#
loop_
_entity_poly.entity_id
_entity_poly.type
_entity_poly.pdbx_seq_one_letter_code
_entity_poly.pdbx_strand_id
1 'polypeptide(L)'
;FCSPDASADLRQGEMTGARVVVVGAGVVGLSTAVCVAESLPLCSVTLLAETFSPDTTSDGAAGIAFAAPFPDIPLERQRRWFKNSFDHLLAIAQSQDSPDAGVILSSGWQIFKEVPATQEPYWSDLVIGFRAMTDRELERFPDHKFGQAFTTVKCECSSYLPWLEERFRKAGGRR
;
A
#
# COMPACT_ATOMS: atom_id res chain seq x y z
N PHE A 1 54.34 8.78 -44.79
CA PHE A 1 53.56 9.88 -44.18
C PHE A 1 52.10 9.75 -44.61
N CYS A 2 51.34 8.90 -43.93
CA CYS A 2 49.89 8.91 -43.97
C CYS A 2 49.47 8.29 -42.64
N SER A 3 49.08 9.14 -41.68
CA SER A 3 48.62 8.69 -40.36
C SER A 3 47.19 8.17 -40.48
N PRO A 4 46.86 7.03 -39.84
CA PRO A 4 45.49 6.61 -39.65
C PRO A 4 44.97 7.24 -38.35
N ASP A 5 44.02 8.15 -38.42
CA ASP A 5 43.28 8.63 -37.26
C ASP A 5 41.82 8.89 -37.64
N ALA A 6 40.95 7.94 -37.29
CA ALA A 6 39.51 8.14 -37.09
C ALA A 6 38.90 6.88 -36.45
N SER A 7 39.40 6.50 -35.28
CA SER A 7 38.70 5.59 -34.36
C SER A 7 38.71 6.23 -32.98
N ALA A 8 37.56 6.20 -32.30
CA ALA A 8 37.19 6.97 -31.12
C ALA A 8 36.79 8.41 -31.47
N ASP A 9 35.55 8.84 -31.22
CA ASP A 9 34.98 8.95 -29.89
C ASP A 9 33.44 8.97 -30.01
N LEU A 10 32.82 7.78 -30.15
CA LEU A 10 31.42 7.63 -29.79
C LEU A 10 31.38 7.64 -28.27
N ARG A 11 31.24 8.84 -27.70
CA ARG A 11 30.80 8.99 -26.30
C ARG A 11 29.47 8.26 -26.18
N GLN A 12 29.54 7.02 -25.73
CA GLN A 12 28.46 6.41 -24.98
C GLN A 12 28.21 7.39 -23.84
N GLY A 13 27.17 8.21 -24.00
CA GLY A 13 26.67 9.02 -22.90
C GLY A 13 26.40 8.04 -21.76
N GLU A 14 27.22 8.14 -20.73
CA GLU A 14 27.06 7.45 -19.47
C GLU A 14 25.61 7.72 -19.04
N MET A 15 24.74 6.74 -19.18
CA MET A 15 23.35 6.82 -18.70
C MET A 15 23.43 6.79 -17.18
N THR A 16 23.86 7.92 -16.60
CA THR A 16 24.00 8.09 -15.16
C THR A 16 22.59 8.18 -14.60
N GLY A 17 22.14 7.02 -14.15
CA GLY A 17 20.93 6.87 -13.40
C GLY A 17 20.78 7.90 -12.28
N ALA A 18 19.59 8.45 -12.11
CA ALA A 18 19.32 9.33 -10.98
C ALA A 18 19.51 8.56 -9.66
N ARG A 19 20.16 9.19 -8.68
CA ARG A 19 20.27 8.66 -7.32
C ARG A 19 19.10 9.17 -6.50
N VAL A 20 18.28 8.26 -5.98
CA VAL A 20 17.09 8.58 -5.20
C VAL A 20 17.30 8.09 -3.77
N VAL A 21 17.06 8.97 -2.80
CA VAL A 21 17.02 8.60 -1.39
C VAL A 21 15.58 8.70 -0.91
N VAL A 22 15.05 7.60 -0.38
CA VAL A 22 13.75 7.55 0.29
C VAL A 22 14.00 7.55 1.79
N VAL A 23 13.36 8.46 2.52
CA VAL A 23 13.53 8.59 3.98
C VAL A 23 12.34 7.99 4.70
N GLY A 24 12.59 7.01 5.56
CA GLY A 24 11.62 6.30 6.40
C GLY A 24 11.29 4.89 5.89
N ALA A 25 11.36 3.90 6.78
CA ALA A 25 11.14 2.47 6.46
C ALA A 25 9.77 1.94 6.93
N GLY A 26 8.80 2.83 7.21
CA GLY A 26 7.40 2.43 7.39
C GLY A 26 6.72 2.10 6.05
N VAL A 27 5.45 1.71 6.09
CA VAL A 27 4.73 1.17 4.92
C VAL A 27 4.72 2.12 3.73
N VAL A 28 4.61 3.43 3.95
CA VAL A 28 4.61 4.43 2.87
C VAL A 28 6.00 4.58 2.25
N GLY A 29 7.05 4.69 3.07
CA GLY A 29 8.41 4.89 2.57
C GLY A 29 8.93 3.66 1.84
N LEU A 30 8.74 2.48 2.42
CA LEU A 30 9.19 1.22 1.83
C LEU A 30 8.41 0.86 0.55
N SER A 31 7.09 1.03 0.52
CA SER A 31 6.31 0.83 -0.72
C SER A 31 6.71 1.83 -1.81
N THR A 32 6.99 3.09 -1.45
CA THR A 32 7.51 4.08 -2.39
C THR A 32 8.86 3.66 -2.95
N ALA A 33 9.79 3.19 -2.11
CA ALA A 33 11.10 2.73 -2.52
C ALA A 33 11.01 1.54 -3.50
N VAL A 34 10.13 0.57 -3.23
CA VAL A 34 9.82 -0.54 -4.15
C VAL A 34 9.28 -0.01 -5.47
N CYS A 35 8.25 0.85 -5.44
CA CYS A 35 7.65 1.40 -6.66
C CYS A 35 8.68 2.13 -7.54
N VAL A 36 9.55 2.95 -6.95
CA VAL A 36 10.60 3.66 -7.68
C VAL A 36 11.62 2.67 -8.25
N ALA A 37 12.11 1.72 -7.45
CA ALA A 37 13.13 0.77 -7.88
C ALA A 37 12.65 -0.13 -9.03
N GLU A 38 11.39 -0.58 -8.98
CA GLU A 38 10.83 -1.46 -10.01
C GLU A 38 10.36 -0.71 -11.27
N SER A 39 9.85 0.52 -11.11
CA SER A 39 9.29 1.27 -12.25
C SER A 39 10.34 2.09 -12.99
N LEU A 40 11.44 2.47 -12.32
CA LEU A 40 12.49 3.31 -12.87
C LEU A 40 13.84 2.58 -12.80
N PRO A 41 14.12 1.63 -13.72
CA PRO A 41 15.30 0.76 -13.63
C PRO A 41 16.64 1.51 -13.79
N LEU A 42 16.60 2.73 -14.29
CA LEU A 42 17.77 3.61 -14.34
C LEU A 42 18.03 4.29 -12.99
N CYS A 43 17.11 4.28 -12.03
CA CYS A 43 17.34 4.93 -10.73
C CYS A 43 18.10 4.00 -9.79
N SER A 44 19.06 4.55 -9.05
CA SER A 44 19.64 3.87 -7.89
C SER A 44 18.96 4.36 -6.63
N VAL A 45 18.18 3.49 -6.00
CA VAL A 45 17.35 3.83 -4.84
C VAL A 45 18.04 3.38 -3.54
N THR A 46 18.15 4.30 -2.59
CA THR A 46 18.60 4.03 -1.22
C THR A 46 17.51 4.38 -0.23
N LEU A 47 17.17 3.43 0.66
CA LEU A 47 16.23 3.63 1.75
C LEU A 47 17.01 3.97 3.02
N LEU A 48 16.78 5.16 3.57
CA LEU A 48 17.41 5.62 4.81
C LEU A 48 16.34 5.75 5.90
N ALA A 49 16.56 5.13 7.05
CA ALA A 49 15.67 5.29 8.20
C ALA A 49 16.44 5.14 9.52
N GLU A 50 15.94 5.79 10.57
CA GLU A 50 16.39 5.57 11.95
C GLU A 50 15.92 4.21 12.48
N THR A 51 14.69 3.83 12.11
CA THR A 51 14.02 2.63 12.59
C THR A 51 13.43 1.84 11.42
N PHE A 52 13.54 0.52 11.51
CA PHE A 52 12.99 -0.45 10.56
C PHE A 52 11.99 -1.37 11.29
N SER A 53 11.28 -2.22 10.55
CA SER A 53 10.46 -3.29 11.13
C SER A 53 11.31 -4.13 12.10
N PRO A 54 10.82 -4.51 13.29
CA PRO A 54 9.42 -4.47 13.74
C PRO A 54 9.02 -3.23 14.57
N ASP A 55 9.81 -2.15 14.54
CA ASP A 55 9.69 -1.04 15.49
C ASP A 55 9.13 0.25 14.86
N THR A 56 8.52 0.18 13.68
CA THR A 56 7.88 1.34 13.04
C THR A 56 6.45 1.55 13.54
N THR A 57 5.89 2.75 13.33
CA THR A 57 4.45 2.98 13.56
C THR A 57 3.57 2.04 12.73
N SER A 58 4.04 1.62 11.55
CA SER A 58 3.31 0.70 10.70
C SER A 58 3.19 -0.69 11.34
N ASP A 59 4.21 -1.17 12.05
CA ASP A 59 4.17 -2.48 12.74
C ASP A 59 3.09 -2.56 13.82
N GLY A 60 2.80 -1.43 14.48
CA GLY A 60 1.72 -1.33 15.47
C GLY A 60 0.32 -1.14 14.87
N ALA A 61 0.17 -1.00 13.56
CA ALA A 61 -1.12 -0.75 12.92
C ALA A 61 -1.99 -2.01 12.85
N ALA A 62 -3.31 -1.86 13.04
CA ALA A 62 -4.26 -2.98 12.95
C ALA A 62 -4.38 -3.58 11.54
N GLY A 63 -4.04 -2.80 10.50
CA GLY A 63 -3.94 -3.28 9.11
C GLY A 63 -5.24 -3.39 8.32
N ILE A 64 -6.41 -3.04 8.89
CA ILE A 64 -7.69 -3.16 8.20
C ILE A 64 -7.90 -2.00 7.21
N ALA A 65 -8.20 -2.31 5.95
CA ALA A 65 -8.43 -1.31 4.91
C ALA A 65 -9.87 -0.76 4.92
N PHE A 66 -10.06 0.37 5.60
CA PHE A 66 -11.15 1.30 5.42
C PHE A 66 -10.65 2.69 5.83
N ALA A 67 -11.27 3.76 5.35
CA ALA A 67 -10.77 5.11 5.61
C ALA A 67 -11.88 6.14 5.86
N ALA A 68 -11.63 7.06 6.77
CA ALA A 68 -12.40 8.28 6.90
C ALA A 68 -11.92 9.32 5.86
N PRO A 69 -12.78 10.24 5.40
CA PRO A 69 -12.36 11.32 4.53
C PRO A 69 -11.31 12.23 5.18
N PHE A 70 -10.28 12.60 4.43
CA PHE A 70 -9.32 13.65 4.79
C PHE A 70 -9.85 15.02 4.33
N PRO A 71 -10.05 16.01 5.22
CA PRO A 71 -10.71 17.27 4.88
C PRO A 71 -10.03 18.07 3.75
N ASP A 72 -8.71 18.04 3.69
CA ASP A 72 -7.92 18.89 2.79
C ASP A 72 -7.63 18.26 1.42
N ILE A 73 -8.11 17.03 1.19
CA ILE A 73 -7.85 16.28 -0.04
C ILE A 73 -9.16 16.09 -0.80
N PRO A 74 -9.24 16.40 -2.11
CA PRO A 74 -10.44 16.10 -2.91
C PRO A 74 -10.83 14.62 -2.82
N LEU A 75 -12.12 14.34 -2.62
CA LEU A 75 -12.63 12.97 -2.44
C LEU A 75 -12.30 12.08 -3.64
N GLU A 76 -12.27 12.61 -4.85
CA GLU A 76 -11.92 11.89 -6.07
C GLU A 76 -10.47 11.36 -6.00
N ARG A 77 -9.56 12.16 -5.41
CA ARG A 77 -8.17 11.77 -5.21
C ARG A 77 -8.05 10.69 -4.13
N GLN A 78 -8.76 10.85 -3.01
CA GLN A 78 -8.79 9.86 -1.93
C GLN A 78 -9.34 8.52 -2.41
N ARG A 79 -10.45 8.55 -3.17
CA ARG A 79 -11.06 7.38 -3.78
C ARG A 79 -10.10 6.67 -4.73
N ARG A 80 -9.37 7.42 -5.56
CA ARG A 80 -8.36 6.84 -6.47
C ARG A 80 -7.21 6.17 -5.71
N TRP A 81 -6.70 6.80 -4.66
CA TRP A 81 -5.67 6.19 -3.82
C TRP A 81 -6.17 4.93 -3.13
N PHE A 82 -7.36 4.98 -2.51
CA PHE A 82 -7.96 3.82 -1.88
C PHE A 82 -8.13 2.68 -2.88
N LYS A 83 -8.69 2.95 -4.06
CA LYS A 83 -8.87 1.94 -5.11
C LYS A 83 -7.54 1.29 -5.50
N ASN A 84 -6.53 2.10 -5.83
CA ASN A 84 -5.25 1.58 -6.28
C ASN A 84 -4.56 0.74 -5.21
N SER A 85 -4.61 1.17 -3.94
CA SER A 85 -4.06 0.42 -2.82
C SER A 85 -4.84 -0.86 -2.54
N PHE A 86 -6.17 -0.81 -2.59
CA PHE A 86 -7.03 -1.97 -2.38
C PHE A 86 -6.84 -3.01 -3.47
N ASP A 87 -6.83 -2.62 -4.75
CA ASP A 87 -6.61 -3.53 -5.88
C ASP A 87 -5.25 -4.24 -5.76
N HIS A 88 -4.19 -3.51 -5.39
CA HIS A 88 -2.86 -4.06 -5.17
C HIS A 88 -2.83 -5.09 -4.02
N LEU A 89 -3.40 -4.73 -2.87
CA LEU A 89 -3.45 -5.63 -1.71
C LEU A 89 -4.37 -6.83 -1.97
N LEU A 90 -5.47 -6.65 -2.69
CA LEU A 90 -6.37 -7.74 -3.08
C LEU A 90 -5.67 -8.74 -4.00
N ALA A 91 -4.87 -8.25 -4.96
CA ALA A 91 -4.07 -9.11 -5.82
C ALA A 91 -3.07 -9.96 -5.02
N ILE A 92 -2.43 -9.39 -3.98
CA ILE A 92 -1.55 -10.13 -3.07
C ILE A 92 -2.34 -11.14 -2.24
N ALA A 93 -3.50 -10.75 -1.69
CA ALA A 93 -4.36 -11.64 -0.90
C ALA A 93 -4.87 -12.85 -1.71
N GLN A 94 -4.89 -12.74 -3.04
CA GLN A 94 -5.30 -13.80 -3.97
C GLN A 94 -4.11 -14.56 -4.58
N SER A 95 -2.87 -14.18 -4.26
CA SER A 95 -1.65 -14.83 -4.77
C SER A 95 -1.07 -15.82 -3.76
N GLN A 96 -0.05 -16.56 -4.21
CA GLN A 96 0.73 -17.45 -3.35
C GLN A 96 1.58 -16.70 -2.31
N ASP A 97 1.79 -15.38 -2.50
CA ASP A 97 2.56 -14.53 -1.58
C ASP A 97 1.75 -14.10 -0.35
N SER A 98 0.42 -14.32 -0.33
CA SER A 98 -0.47 -13.89 0.76
C SER A 98 0.05 -14.25 2.16
N PRO A 99 0.50 -15.51 2.44
CA PRO A 99 0.98 -15.88 3.75
C PRO A 99 2.23 -15.10 4.18
N ASP A 100 3.19 -14.95 3.26
CA ASP A 100 4.47 -14.28 3.54
C ASP A 100 4.30 -12.75 3.65
N ALA A 101 3.42 -12.18 2.82
CA ALA A 101 3.12 -10.76 2.84
C ALA A 101 2.19 -10.36 4.00
N GLY A 102 1.55 -11.31 4.68
CA GLY A 102 0.54 -11.05 5.72
C GLY A 102 -0.66 -10.25 5.22
N VAL A 103 -1.04 -10.45 3.96
CA VAL A 103 -2.19 -9.76 3.34
C VAL A 103 -3.30 -10.78 3.10
N ILE A 104 -4.44 -10.60 3.77
CA ILE A 104 -5.56 -11.56 3.75
C ILE A 104 -6.90 -10.85 3.55
N LEU A 105 -7.91 -11.59 3.09
CA LEU A 105 -9.29 -11.13 3.12
C LEU A 105 -9.85 -11.21 4.55
N SER A 106 -10.59 -10.18 4.97
CA SER A 106 -11.22 -10.10 6.28
C SER A 106 -12.66 -9.61 6.14
N SER A 107 -13.61 -10.47 6.54
CA SER A 107 -15.03 -10.15 6.58
C SER A 107 -15.42 -9.69 7.98
N GLY A 108 -16.24 -8.64 8.07
CA GLY A 108 -16.68 -8.13 9.37
C GLY A 108 -17.81 -7.13 9.29
N TRP A 109 -18.06 -6.50 10.43
CA TRP A 109 -19.06 -5.47 10.60
C TRP A 109 -18.46 -4.19 11.15
N GLN A 110 -18.90 -3.06 10.61
CA GLN A 110 -18.72 -1.75 11.21
C GLN A 110 -20.04 -1.36 11.86
N ILE A 111 -20.06 -1.28 13.20
CA ILE A 111 -21.27 -1.02 14.00
C ILE A 111 -21.28 0.40 14.57
N PHE A 112 -22.46 1.00 14.64
CA PHE A 112 -22.64 2.39 15.06
C PHE A 112 -23.74 2.50 16.11
N LYS A 113 -23.49 3.28 17.17
CA LYS A 113 -24.49 3.57 18.21
C LYS A 113 -25.70 4.31 17.63
N GLU A 114 -25.45 5.26 16.75
CA GLU A 114 -26.45 6.05 16.04
C GLU A 114 -26.32 5.84 14.52
N VAL A 115 -27.40 6.09 13.78
CA VAL A 115 -27.37 6.06 12.32
C VAL A 115 -26.43 7.17 11.82
N PRO A 116 -25.33 6.84 11.12
CA PRO A 116 -24.40 7.85 10.63
C PRO A 116 -25.03 8.70 9.52
N ALA A 117 -24.64 9.97 9.43
CA ALA A 117 -25.11 10.88 8.37
C ALA A 117 -24.74 10.37 6.96
N THR A 118 -23.60 9.70 6.84
CA THR A 118 -23.17 9.03 5.62
C THR A 118 -23.24 7.53 5.81
N GLN A 119 -24.24 6.89 5.19
CA GLN A 119 -24.44 5.44 5.25
C GLN A 119 -23.64 4.67 4.19
N GLU A 120 -23.18 5.36 3.14
CA GLU A 120 -22.32 4.80 2.11
C GLU A 120 -21.03 5.62 2.03
N PRO A 121 -19.92 5.15 2.63
CA PRO A 121 -18.65 5.84 2.52
C PRO A 121 -18.14 5.83 1.07
N TYR A 122 -17.24 6.75 0.73
CA TYR A 122 -16.74 6.94 -0.64
C TYR A 122 -16.01 5.73 -1.26
N TRP A 123 -15.79 4.66 -0.50
CA TRP A 123 -15.13 3.41 -0.89
C TRP A 123 -16.05 2.19 -0.82
N SER A 124 -17.34 2.35 -0.49
CA SER A 124 -18.30 1.25 -0.27
C SER A 124 -18.37 0.27 -1.45
N ASP A 125 -18.37 0.79 -2.68
CA ASP A 125 -18.42 0.00 -3.91
C ASP A 125 -17.05 -0.57 -4.36
N LEU A 126 -15.96 -0.20 -3.67
CA LEU A 126 -14.62 -0.72 -3.94
C LEU A 126 -14.32 -1.97 -3.12
N VAL A 127 -14.95 -2.11 -1.95
CA VAL A 127 -14.82 -3.30 -1.10
C VAL A 127 -15.84 -4.38 -1.51
N ILE A 128 -15.65 -5.60 -1.00
CA ILE A 128 -16.40 -6.76 -1.46
C ILE A 128 -17.70 -6.88 -0.65
N GLY A 129 -18.84 -6.84 -1.33
CA GLY A 129 -20.15 -7.17 -0.74
C GLY A 129 -20.63 -6.18 0.31
N PHE A 130 -20.32 -4.88 0.17
CA PHE A 130 -20.81 -3.85 1.07
C PHE A 130 -22.33 -3.77 1.10
N ARG A 131 -22.89 -3.73 2.30
CA ARG A 131 -24.32 -3.55 2.54
C ARG A 131 -24.58 -3.07 3.97
N ALA A 132 -25.77 -2.56 4.22
CA ALA A 132 -26.28 -2.45 5.58
C ALA A 132 -26.45 -3.86 6.22
N MET A 133 -26.27 -3.93 7.53
CA MET A 133 -26.65 -5.11 8.31
C MET A 133 -28.16 -5.29 8.29
N THR A 134 -28.61 -6.54 8.27
CA THR A 134 -30.02 -6.88 8.47
C THR A 134 -30.41 -6.70 9.94
N ASP A 135 -31.70 -6.52 10.22
CA ASP A 135 -32.21 -6.41 11.60
C ASP A 135 -31.73 -7.59 12.48
N ARG A 136 -31.78 -8.81 11.94
CA ARG A 136 -31.29 -10.03 12.62
C ARG A 136 -29.79 -10.02 12.91
N GLU A 137 -28.98 -9.40 12.07
CA GLU A 137 -27.54 -9.24 12.36
C GLU A 137 -27.32 -8.18 13.43
N LEU A 138 -28.11 -7.11 13.41
CA LEU A 138 -28.03 -5.99 14.35
C LEU A 138 -28.51 -6.36 15.76
N GLU A 139 -29.44 -7.31 15.90
CA GLU A 139 -29.88 -7.88 17.19
C GLU A 139 -28.72 -8.38 18.09
N ARG A 140 -27.57 -8.70 17.50
CA ARG A 140 -26.36 -9.10 18.24
C ARG A 140 -25.69 -7.95 18.99
N PHE A 141 -26.08 -6.70 18.69
CA PHE A 141 -25.50 -5.47 19.19
C PHE A 141 -26.61 -4.55 19.76
N PRO A 142 -27.18 -4.88 20.94
CA PRO A 142 -28.43 -4.29 21.44
C PRO A 142 -28.40 -2.76 21.65
N ASP A 143 -27.21 -2.15 21.79
CA ASP A 143 -27.04 -0.70 21.95
C ASP A 143 -26.64 0.03 20.64
N HIS A 144 -26.77 -0.63 19.49
CA HIS A 144 -26.35 -0.10 18.19
C HIS A 144 -27.54 0.00 17.24
N LYS A 145 -27.72 1.16 16.62
CA LYS A 145 -28.86 1.46 15.74
C LYS A 145 -28.57 1.22 14.27
N PHE A 146 -27.31 1.03 13.89
CA PHE A 146 -26.92 0.82 12.51
C PHE A 146 -25.64 0.00 12.42
N GLY A 147 -25.49 -0.75 11.33
CA GLY A 147 -24.25 -1.43 11.02
C GLY A 147 -24.12 -1.69 9.53
N GLN A 148 -22.88 -1.86 9.10
CA GLN A 148 -22.51 -2.18 7.73
C GLN A 148 -21.71 -3.48 7.72
N ALA A 149 -21.95 -4.34 6.74
CA ALA A 149 -21.24 -5.58 6.53
C ALA A 149 -20.48 -5.51 5.21
N PHE A 150 -19.21 -5.93 5.21
CA PHE A 150 -18.39 -6.02 4.02
C PHE A 150 -17.18 -6.94 4.26
N THR A 151 -16.56 -7.37 3.16
CA THR A 151 -15.25 -8.01 3.15
C THR A 151 -14.22 -7.02 2.62
N THR A 152 -13.16 -6.80 3.38
CA THR A 152 -12.02 -5.95 3.02
C THR A 152 -10.70 -6.73 3.06
N VAL A 153 -9.58 -6.06 2.82
CA VAL A 153 -8.24 -6.60 3.01
C VAL A 153 -7.69 -6.19 4.38
N LYS A 154 -7.01 -7.11 5.05
CA LYS A 154 -6.14 -6.85 6.20
C LYS A 154 -4.70 -7.00 5.74
N CYS A 155 -3.87 -6.01 6.03
CA CYS A 155 -2.44 -6.01 5.75
C CYS A 155 -1.66 -5.89 7.07
N GLU A 156 -1.08 -7.00 7.51
CA GLU A 156 -0.28 -7.06 8.73
C GLU A 156 1.12 -6.54 8.44
N CYS A 157 1.40 -5.29 8.83
CA CYS A 157 2.67 -4.63 8.50
C CYS A 157 3.90 -5.34 9.08
N SER A 158 3.75 -6.03 10.21
CA SER A 158 4.82 -6.88 10.78
C SER A 158 5.30 -7.99 9.83
N SER A 159 4.47 -8.40 8.87
CA SER A 159 4.82 -9.35 7.81
C SER A 159 5.04 -8.64 6.47
N TYR A 160 4.20 -7.64 6.17
CA TYR A 160 4.24 -6.92 4.90
C TYR A 160 5.51 -6.09 4.71
N LEU A 161 6.06 -5.50 5.78
CA LEU A 161 7.30 -4.73 5.70
C LEU A 161 8.50 -5.62 5.36
N PRO A 162 8.78 -6.75 6.07
CA PRO A 162 9.81 -7.69 5.64
C PRO A 162 9.64 -8.19 4.21
N TRP A 163 8.40 -8.46 3.79
CA TRP A 163 8.10 -8.88 2.42
C TRP A 163 8.45 -7.79 1.38
N LEU A 164 8.09 -6.53 1.66
CA LEU A 164 8.47 -5.39 0.82
C LEU A 164 9.98 -5.13 0.83
N GLU A 165 10.68 -5.34 1.95
CA GLU A 165 12.14 -5.19 2.01
C GLU A 165 12.84 -6.19 1.11
N GLU A 166 12.38 -7.44 1.11
CA GLU A 166 12.92 -8.48 0.23
C GLU A 166 12.64 -8.16 -1.24
N ARG A 167 11.44 -7.65 -1.55
CA ARG A 167 11.09 -7.17 -2.89
C ARG A 167 11.96 -5.99 -3.32
N PHE A 168 12.19 -5.03 -2.42
CA PHE A 168 13.07 -3.88 -2.66
C PHE A 168 14.51 -4.31 -2.94
N ARG A 169 15.04 -5.25 -2.16
CA ARG A 169 16.38 -5.82 -2.35
C ARG A 169 16.50 -6.54 -3.69
N LYS A 170 15.49 -7.32 -4.08
CA LYS A 170 15.43 -7.99 -5.40
C LYS A 170 15.41 -6.99 -6.56
N ALA A 171 14.81 -5.81 -6.37
CA ALA A 171 14.84 -4.71 -7.33
C ALA A 171 16.15 -3.91 -7.36
N GLY A 172 17.19 -4.34 -6.61
CA GLY A 172 18.49 -3.66 -6.56
C GLY A 172 18.55 -2.48 -5.58
N GLY A 173 17.53 -2.33 -4.74
CA GLY A 173 17.49 -1.34 -3.67
C GLY A 173 18.59 -1.54 -2.62
N ARG A 174 19.08 -0.43 -2.06
CA ARG A 174 20.07 -0.42 -0.97
C ARG A 174 19.48 0.20 0.29
N ARG A 175 19.87 -0.29 1.46
CA ARG A 175 19.58 0.33 2.76
C ARG A 175 20.89 0.79 3.40
#